data_AF-A0A1Y0MD89-F1
#
_entry.id   AF-A0A1Y0MD89-F1
#
_cell.length_a   1.000
_cell.length_b   1.000
_cell.length_c   1.000
_cell.angle_alpha   90.00
_cell.angle_beta   90.00
_cell.angle_gamma   90.00
#
_symmetry.space_group_name_H-M   'P 1'
#
loop_
_entity.id
_entity.type
_entity.pdbx_description
1 polymer ?
#
loop_
_entity_poly.entity_id
_entity_poly.type
_entity_poly.pdbx_seq_one_letter_code
_entity_poly.pdbx_strand_id
1 'polypeptide(L)'
;MECLSHKSKIKDTFSSVRDFSYSEKRNPMSEDAMNNQLLDAILDLKSSIKNKTKRIYEVNHNIEKLTWFNDLDEECLMLTNDLISAAKDLRSSLIRQYISLDFLRKKGIAKEEIKDFKNSIDELKETYQDLESVFFYLPEIPEFVETTKQLSLV
;
A
#
# COMPACT_ATOMS: atom_id res chain seq x y z
N MET A 1 37.55 54.40 29.54
CA MET A 1 36.27 54.26 28.79
C MET A 1 36.03 52.85 28.23
N GLU A 2 37.07 52.04 27.95
CA GLU A 2 36.90 50.66 27.42
C GLU A 2 36.19 49.68 28.37
N CYS A 3 36.40 49.79 29.68
CA CYS A 3 35.80 48.86 30.66
C CYS A 3 34.26 49.00 30.77
N LEU A 4 33.71 50.20 30.53
CA LEU A 4 32.25 50.44 30.49
C LEU A 4 31.62 49.80 29.23
N SER A 5 32.34 49.85 28.10
CA SER A 5 31.95 49.19 26.85
C SER A 5 31.90 47.66 26.99
N HIS A 6 32.92 47.07 27.62
CA HIS A 6 32.93 45.62 27.88
C HIS A 6 31.80 45.18 28.82
N LYS A 7 31.49 45.97 29.85
CA LYS A 7 30.40 45.67 30.79
C LYS A 7 29.02 45.71 30.12
N SER A 8 28.79 46.65 29.20
CA SER A 8 27.54 46.69 28.40
C SER A 8 27.41 45.44 27.55
N LYS A 9 28.45 45.10 26.77
CA LYS A 9 28.46 43.88 25.93
C LYS A 9 28.19 42.60 26.73
N ILE A 10 28.77 42.46 27.92
CA ILE A 10 28.52 41.30 28.79
C ILE A 10 27.06 41.27 29.24
N LYS A 11 26.47 42.41 29.58
CA LYS A 11 25.07 42.50 30.02
C LYS A 11 24.08 42.24 28.89
N ASP A 12 24.41 42.70 27.68
CA ASP A 12 23.61 42.46 26.48
C ASP A 12 23.68 40.98 26.08
N THR A 13 24.87 40.39 26.12
CA THR A 13 25.07 38.95 25.88
C THR A 13 24.36 38.12 26.95
N PHE A 14 24.44 38.50 28.22
CA PHE A 14 23.75 37.80 29.31
C PHE A 14 22.24 37.84 29.13
N SER A 15 21.68 38.99 28.78
CA SER A 15 20.23 39.12 28.52
C SER A 15 19.81 38.27 27.32
N SER A 16 20.56 38.33 26.23
CA SER A 16 20.32 37.50 25.03
C SER A 16 20.34 36.00 25.33
N VAL A 17 21.36 35.52 26.07
CA VAL A 17 21.46 34.11 26.47
C VAL A 17 20.33 33.72 27.43
N ARG A 18 19.92 34.62 28.33
CA ARG A 18 18.84 34.36 29.29
C ARG A 18 17.49 34.31 28.58
N ASP A 19 17.24 35.20 27.65
CA ASP A 19 16.00 35.24 26.85
C ASP A 19 15.91 34.00 25.95
N PHE A 20 17.01 33.62 25.30
CA PHE A 20 17.08 32.37 24.53
C PHE A 20 16.88 31.13 25.43
N SER A 21 17.46 31.10 26.64
CA SER A 21 17.23 29.99 27.58
C SER A 21 15.77 29.88 28.02
N TYR A 22 15.07 31.01 28.21
CA TYR A 22 13.65 30.99 28.53
C TYR A 22 12.79 30.61 27.33
N SER A 23 13.13 31.05 26.11
CA SER A 23 12.40 30.63 24.91
C SER A 23 12.56 29.13 24.67
N GLU A 24 13.76 28.57 24.84
CA GLU A 24 14.01 27.13 24.70
C GLU A 24 13.28 26.29 25.76
N LYS A 25 13.21 26.75 27.01
CA LYS A 25 12.43 26.07 28.07
C LYS A 25 10.91 26.10 27.84
N ARG A 26 10.43 27.03 27.03
CA ARG A 26 9.03 27.15 26.60
C ARG A 26 8.84 26.67 25.16
N ASN A 27 9.88 26.16 24.51
CA ASN A 27 9.84 25.89 23.08
C ASN A 27 8.96 24.66 22.83
N PRO A 28 7.91 24.79 21.99
CA PRO A 28 7.06 23.69 21.59
C PRO A 28 7.80 22.54 20.89
N MET A 29 9.03 22.75 20.44
CA MET A 29 9.84 21.69 19.83
C MET A 29 10.14 20.52 20.77
N SER A 30 9.92 20.65 22.09
CA SER A 30 10.00 19.51 23.03
C SER A 30 8.67 18.79 23.24
N GLU A 31 7.61 19.13 22.49
CA GLU A 31 6.24 18.73 22.82
C GLU A 31 5.90 17.34 22.32
N ASP A 32 5.57 16.46 23.28
CA ASP A 32 4.81 15.24 23.06
C ASP A 32 3.63 15.42 22.09
N ALA A 33 3.03 16.62 22.01
CA ALA A 33 1.97 16.94 21.05
C ALA A 33 2.38 16.81 19.58
N MET A 34 3.55 17.36 19.17
CA MET A 34 4.04 17.22 17.80
C MET A 34 4.40 15.77 17.48
N ASN A 35 5.03 15.08 18.43
CA ASN A 35 5.35 13.66 18.29
C ASN A 35 4.07 12.82 18.17
N ASN A 36 3.06 13.08 19.00
CA ASN A 36 1.78 12.39 18.95
C ASN A 36 1.07 12.61 17.63
N GLN A 37 1.02 13.85 17.12
CA GLN A 37 0.42 14.12 15.80
C GLN A 37 1.13 13.37 14.68
N LEU A 38 2.46 13.29 14.70
CA LEU A 38 3.21 12.50 13.73
C LEU A 38 2.94 11.01 13.87
N LEU A 39 2.91 10.49 15.11
CA LEU A 39 2.63 9.09 15.38
C LEU A 39 1.21 8.71 14.95
N ASP A 40 0.23 9.56 15.22
CA ASP A 40 -1.16 9.39 14.80
C ASP A 40 -1.26 9.38 13.26
N ALA A 41 -0.59 10.31 12.58
CA ALA A 41 -0.55 10.30 11.10
C ALA A 41 0.08 9.01 10.53
N ILE A 42 1.11 8.46 11.21
CA ILE A 42 1.69 7.16 10.84
C ILE A 42 0.70 6.03 11.08
N LEU A 43 -0.05 6.05 12.20
CA LEU A 43 -1.06 5.04 12.50
C LEU A 43 -2.22 5.07 11.50
N ASP A 44 -2.68 6.26 11.13
CA ASP A 44 -3.72 6.46 10.12
C ASP A 44 -3.28 5.95 8.75
N LEU A 45 -2.04 6.25 8.36
CA LEU A 45 -1.45 5.72 7.13
C LEU A 45 -1.44 4.18 7.16
N LYS A 46 -0.95 3.57 8.25
CA LYS A 46 -0.92 2.10 8.40
C LYS A 46 -2.32 1.50 8.29
N SER A 47 -3.31 2.10 8.95
CA SER A 47 -4.70 1.69 8.90
C SER A 47 -5.27 1.78 7.48
N SER A 48 -5.01 2.89 6.79
CA SER A 48 -5.44 3.12 5.40
C SER A 48 -4.86 2.07 4.45
N ILE A 49 -3.56 1.76 4.57
CA ILE A 49 -2.91 0.72 3.77
C ILE A 49 -3.52 -0.66 4.08
N LYS A 50 -3.72 -1.01 5.35
CA LYS A 50 -4.33 -2.29 5.75
C LYS A 50 -5.75 -2.44 5.20
N ASN A 51 -6.59 -1.42 5.32
CA ASN A 51 -7.96 -1.46 4.83
C ASN A 51 -8.01 -1.63 3.31
N LYS A 52 -7.11 -0.97 2.58
CA LYS A 52 -6.97 -1.15 1.13
C LYS A 52 -6.49 -2.55 0.77
N THR A 53 -5.50 -3.06 1.49
CA THR A 53 -4.95 -4.41 1.30
C THR A 53 -6.02 -5.48 1.51
N LYS A 54 -6.81 -5.37 2.58
CA LYS A 54 -7.94 -6.26 2.86
C LYS A 54 -8.96 -6.27 1.72
N ARG A 55 -9.30 -5.10 1.18
CA ARG A 55 -10.22 -5.00 0.02
C ARG A 55 -9.66 -5.69 -1.23
N ILE A 56 -8.35 -5.63 -1.45
CA ILE A 56 -7.72 -6.34 -2.58
C ILE A 56 -7.83 -7.85 -2.37
N TYR A 57 -7.55 -8.34 -1.16
CA TYR A 57 -7.75 -9.75 -0.84
C TYR A 57 -9.20 -10.22 -1.03
N GLU A 58 -10.18 -9.40 -0.66
CA GLU A 58 -11.61 -9.69 -0.92
C GLU A 58 -11.91 -9.77 -2.43
N VAL A 59 -11.33 -8.87 -3.23
CA VAL A 59 -11.45 -8.91 -4.69
C VAL A 59 -10.81 -10.18 -5.25
N ASN A 60 -9.58 -10.53 -4.83
CA ASN A 60 -8.89 -11.74 -5.26
C ASN A 60 -9.75 -12.97 -4.96
N HIS A 61 -10.24 -13.09 -3.73
CA HIS A 61 -11.09 -14.21 -3.34
C HIS A 61 -12.38 -14.32 -4.16
N ASN A 62 -12.98 -13.20 -4.56
CA ASN A 62 -14.16 -13.20 -5.41
C ASN A 62 -13.84 -13.62 -6.85
N ILE A 63 -12.70 -13.17 -7.40
CA ILE A 63 -12.24 -13.58 -8.75
C ILE A 63 -11.89 -15.07 -8.74
N GLU A 64 -11.19 -15.55 -7.71
CA GLU A 64 -10.81 -16.96 -7.55
C GLU A 64 -12.03 -17.88 -7.57
N LYS A 65 -13.13 -17.50 -6.89
CA LYS A 65 -14.37 -18.29 -6.90
C LYS A 65 -14.95 -18.51 -8.30
N LEU A 66 -14.74 -17.58 -9.22
CA LEU A 66 -15.24 -17.69 -10.59
C LEU A 66 -14.55 -18.81 -11.36
N THR A 67 -13.30 -19.17 -11.00
CA THR A 67 -12.55 -20.26 -11.65
C THR A 67 -13.23 -21.63 -11.50
N TRP A 68 -14.16 -21.78 -10.56
CA TRP A 68 -14.90 -23.02 -10.31
C TRP A 68 -16.21 -23.12 -11.09
N PHE A 69 -16.58 -22.09 -11.86
CA PHE A 69 -17.82 -22.12 -12.64
C PHE A 69 -17.63 -22.96 -13.90
N ASN A 70 -18.65 -23.76 -14.22
CA ASN A 70 -18.72 -24.59 -15.42
C ASN A 70 -19.93 -24.15 -16.27
N ASP A 71 -19.95 -24.58 -17.53
CA ASP A 71 -21.07 -24.35 -18.46
C ASP A 71 -21.42 -22.86 -18.68
N LEU A 72 -20.38 -22.02 -18.80
CA LEU A 72 -20.54 -20.60 -19.13
C LEU A 72 -20.93 -20.40 -20.59
N ASP A 73 -21.89 -19.52 -20.83
CA ASP A 73 -22.26 -19.07 -22.18
C ASP A 73 -21.33 -17.97 -22.71
N GLU A 74 -21.52 -17.56 -23.96
CA GLU A 74 -20.70 -16.55 -24.62
C GLU A 74 -20.76 -15.19 -23.92
N GLU A 75 -21.93 -14.81 -23.39
CA GLU A 75 -22.10 -13.56 -22.63
C GLU A 75 -21.28 -13.59 -21.33
N CYS A 76 -21.30 -14.72 -20.61
CA CYS A 76 -20.48 -14.93 -19.41
C CYS A 76 -18.98 -14.86 -19.73
N LEU A 77 -18.54 -15.43 -20.86
CA LEU A 77 -17.14 -15.34 -21.30
C LEU A 77 -16.74 -13.90 -21.65
N MET A 78 -17.61 -13.15 -22.33
CA MET A 78 -17.36 -11.72 -22.61
C MET A 78 -17.19 -10.92 -21.31
N LEU A 79 -18.11 -11.10 -20.34
CA LEU A 79 -18.03 -10.43 -19.04
C LEU A 79 -16.77 -10.84 -18.25
N THR A 80 -16.35 -12.09 -18.38
CA THR A 80 -15.11 -12.59 -17.75
C THR A 80 -13.88 -11.91 -18.35
N ASN A 81 -13.85 -11.72 -19.67
CA ASN A 81 -12.76 -10.99 -20.33
C ASN A 81 -12.72 -9.50 -19.93
N ASP A 82 -13.89 -8.86 -19.80
CA ASP A 82 -13.99 -7.49 -19.31
C ASP A 82 -13.52 -7.37 -17.85
N LEU A 83 -13.88 -8.34 -17.00
CA LEU A 83 -13.41 -8.42 -15.62
C LEU A 83 -11.88 -8.56 -15.54
N ILE A 84 -11.28 -9.43 -16.36
CA ILE A 84 -9.82 -9.60 -16.43
C ILE A 84 -9.16 -8.27 -16.84
N SER A 85 -9.73 -7.58 -17.82
CA SER A 85 -9.24 -6.27 -18.28
C SER A 85 -9.30 -5.23 -17.15
N ALA A 86 -10.42 -5.15 -16.44
CA ALA A 86 -10.58 -4.26 -15.29
C ALA A 86 -9.59 -4.61 -14.15
N ALA A 87 -9.32 -5.88 -13.90
CA ALA A 87 -8.35 -6.33 -12.91
C ALA A 87 -6.91 -5.94 -13.29
N LYS A 88 -6.53 -6.04 -14.57
CA LYS A 88 -5.24 -5.58 -15.11
C LYS A 88 -5.05 -4.07 -14.93
N ASP A 89 -6.11 -3.28 -15.16
CA ASP A 89 -6.09 -1.82 -14.96
C ASP A 89 -6.01 -1.43 -13.48
N LEU A 90 -6.77 -2.12 -12.63
CA LEU A 90 -6.71 -1.96 -11.18
C LEU A 90 -5.29 -2.23 -10.67
N ARG A 91 -4.70 -3.37 -11.05
CA ARG A 91 -3.32 -3.73 -10.68
C ARG A 91 -2.33 -2.65 -11.10
N SER A 92 -2.43 -2.15 -12.34
CA SER A 92 -1.54 -1.09 -12.85
C SER A 92 -1.62 0.18 -12.00
N SER A 93 -2.83 0.53 -11.55
CA SER A 93 -3.05 1.68 -10.66
C SER A 93 -2.52 1.44 -9.24
N LEU A 94 -2.67 0.24 -8.70
CA LEU A 94 -2.17 -0.13 -7.38
C LEU A 94 -0.63 -0.19 -7.34
N ILE A 95 0.03 -0.67 -8.40
CA ILE A 95 1.49 -0.68 -8.51
C ILE A 95 2.05 0.75 -8.44
N ARG A 96 1.43 1.71 -9.15
CA ARG A 96 1.84 3.13 -9.08
C ARG A 96 1.74 3.67 -7.66
N GLN A 97 0.65 3.34 -6.95
CA GLN A 97 0.48 3.73 -5.55
C GLN A 97 1.54 3.08 -4.66
N TYR A 98 1.83 1.79 -4.84
CA TYR A 98 2.90 1.11 -4.11
C TYR A 98 4.27 1.77 -4.34
N ILE A 99 4.62 2.11 -5.58
CA ILE A 99 5.87 2.80 -5.91
C ILE A 99 5.95 4.16 -5.18
N SER A 100 4.83 4.90 -5.09
CA SER A 100 4.80 6.17 -4.36
C SER A 100 5.11 6.04 -2.87
N LEU A 101 4.93 4.85 -2.28
CA LEU A 101 5.23 4.54 -0.87
C LEU A 101 6.70 4.12 -0.66
N ASP A 102 7.53 4.05 -1.70
CA ASP A 102 8.91 3.56 -1.60
C ASP A 102 9.76 4.38 -0.63
N PHE A 103 9.56 5.70 -0.57
CA PHE A 103 10.30 6.55 0.36
C PHE A 103 9.99 6.20 1.83
N LEU A 104 8.73 5.94 2.16
CA LEU A 104 8.28 5.55 3.50
C LEU A 104 8.85 4.18 3.87
N ARG A 105 8.78 3.24 2.93
CA ARG A 105 9.35 1.89 3.07
C ARG A 105 10.85 1.93 3.36
N LYS A 106 11.62 2.75 2.62
CA LYS A 106 13.07 2.96 2.84
C LYS A 106 13.38 3.56 4.21
N LYS A 107 12.47 4.35 4.77
CA LYS A 107 12.58 4.94 6.11
C LYS A 107 12.06 4.01 7.22
N GLY A 108 11.58 2.81 6.89
CA GLY A 108 11.04 1.85 7.85
C GLY A 108 9.64 2.19 8.38
N ILE A 109 8.96 3.17 7.78
CA ILE A 109 7.61 3.57 8.16
C ILE A 109 6.62 2.63 7.48
N ALA A 110 5.70 2.04 8.26
CA ALA A 110 4.64 1.15 7.76
C ALA A 110 5.17 -0.03 6.89
N LYS A 111 6.38 -0.51 7.17
CA LYS A 111 7.11 -1.44 6.29
C LYS A 111 6.33 -2.74 6.03
N GLU A 112 5.77 -3.34 7.09
CA GLU A 112 5.02 -4.59 6.97
C GLU A 112 3.71 -4.38 6.22
N GLU A 113 3.00 -3.28 6.49
CA GLU A 113 1.77 -2.93 5.78
C GLU A 113 2.02 -2.68 4.29
N ILE A 114 3.10 -1.98 3.94
CA ILE A 114 3.49 -1.74 2.54
C ILE A 114 3.90 -3.04 1.84
N LYS A 115 4.56 -3.96 2.57
CA LYS A 115 4.93 -5.28 2.06
C LYS A 115 3.69 -6.13 1.78
N ASP A 116 2.76 -6.19 2.73
CA ASP A 116 1.51 -6.92 2.60
C ASP A 116 0.64 -6.35 1.46
N PHE A 117 0.59 -5.03 1.36
CA PHE A 117 -0.05 -4.35 0.22
C PHE A 117 0.53 -4.80 -1.12
N LYS A 118 1.86 -4.89 -1.23
CA LYS A 118 2.50 -5.42 -2.45
C LYS A 118 2.12 -6.88 -2.70
N ASN A 119 2.15 -7.73 -1.68
CA ASN A 119 1.79 -9.14 -1.83
C ASN A 119 0.36 -9.27 -2.37
N SER A 120 -0.60 -8.51 -1.83
CA SER A 120 -1.99 -8.52 -2.33
C SER A 120 -2.12 -8.12 -3.81
N ILE A 121 -1.26 -7.20 -4.28
CA ILE A 121 -1.22 -6.76 -5.69
C ILE A 121 -0.61 -7.84 -6.58
N ASP A 122 0.43 -8.51 -6.11
CA ASP A 122 1.08 -9.61 -6.82
C ASP A 122 0.12 -10.83 -6.89
N GLU A 123 -0.62 -11.13 -5.81
CA GLU A 123 -1.67 -12.15 -5.83
C GLU A 123 -2.82 -11.78 -6.77
N LEU A 124 -3.27 -10.51 -6.81
CA LEU A 124 -4.28 -10.07 -7.78
C LEU A 124 -3.85 -10.39 -9.21
N LYS A 125 -2.55 -10.25 -9.50
CA LYS A 125 -1.97 -10.63 -10.80
C LYS A 125 -2.21 -12.10 -11.10
N GLU A 126 -1.82 -12.95 -10.17
CA GLU A 126 -1.91 -14.39 -10.31
C GLU A 126 -3.38 -14.79 -10.48
N THR A 127 -4.28 -14.28 -9.64
CA THR A 127 -5.69 -14.64 -9.68
C THR A 127 -6.37 -14.32 -11.02
N TYR A 128 -6.14 -13.14 -11.61
CA TYR A 128 -6.75 -12.85 -12.92
C TYR A 128 -6.06 -13.64 -14.06
N GLN A 129 -4.78 -14.02 -13.91
CA GLN A 129 -4.08 -14.84 -14.89
C GLN A 129 -4.57 -16.30 -14.85
N ASP A 130 -4.87 -16.80 -13.65
CA ASP A 130 -5.49 -18.11 -13.47
C ASP A 130 -6.89 -18.14 -14.07
N LEU A 131 -7.68 -17.09 -13.82
CA LEU A 131 -9.00 -16.93 -14.43
C LEU A 131 -8.93 -16.89 -15.96
N GLU A 132 -7.98 -16.13 -16.51
CA GLU A 132 -7.71 -16.06 -17.95
C GLU A 132 -7.32 -17.44 -18.52
N SER A 133 -6.46 -18.17 -17.78
CA SER A 133 -6.01 -19.49 -18.16
C SER A 133 -7.15 -20.51 -18.21
N VAL A 134 -7.97 -20.57 -17.14
CA VAL A 134 -9.07 -21.52 -16.99
C VAL A 134 -10.10 -21.38 -18.12
N PHE A 135 -10.47 -20.15 -18.46
CA PHE A 135 -11.58 -19.92 -19.40
C PHE A 135 -11.16 -19.73 -20.86
N PHE A 136 -9.93 -19.28 -21.14
CA PHE A 136 -9.53 -18.93 -22.51
C PHE A 136 -8.31 -19.70 -23.03
N TYR A 137 -7.47 -20.28 -22.16
CA TYR A 137 -6.26 -20.95 -22.61
C TYR A 137 -6.35 -22.48 -22.52
N LEU A 138 -6.69 -23.01 -21.35
CA LEU A 138 -6.79 -24.47 -21.13
C LEU A 138 -7.81 -25.17 -22.05
N PRO A 139 -8.99 -24.60 -22.34
CA PRO A 139 -9.94 -25.20 -23.26
C PRO A 139 -9.43 -25.31 -24.70
N GLU A 140 -8.43 -24.52 -25.09
CA GLU A 140 -7.82 -24.57 -26.42
C GLU A 140 -6.75 -25.68 -26.54
N ILE A 141 -6.34 -26.30 -25.43
CA ILE A 141 -5.33 -27.37 -25.39
C ILE A 141 -6.02 -28.73 -25.56
N PRO A 142 -5.82 -29.45 -26.69
CA PRO A 142 -6.52 -30.71 -26.96
C PRO A 142 -6.28 -31.78 -25.90
N GLU A 143 -5.05 -31.93 -25.41
CA GLU A 143 -4.68 -32.92 -24.40
C GLU A 143 -5.38 -32.66 -23.06
N PHE A 144 -5.57 -31.38 -22.71
CA PHE A 144 -6.29 -30.98 -21.50
C PHE A 144 -7.78 -31.34 -21.60
N VAL A 145 -8.40 -31.06 -22.75
CA VAL A 145 -9.81 -31.41 -23.01
C VAL A 145 -10.01 -32.93 -23.03
N GLU A 146 -9.06 -33.69 -23.60
CA GLU A 146 -9.14 -35.15 -23.63
C GLU A 146 -9.00 -35.75 -22.23
N THR A 147 -8.05 -35.25 -21.44
CA THR A 147 -7.82 -35.72 -20.06
C THR A 147 -9.01 -35.38 -19.15
N THR A 148 -9.56 -34.17 -19.24
CA THR A 148 -10.74 -33.76 -18.45
C THR A 148 -11.98 -34.56 -18.83
N LYS A 149 -12.17 -34.91 -20.11
CA LYS A 149 -13.22 -35.85 -20.55
C LYS A 149 -13.03 -37.24 -19.94
N GLN A 150 -11.82 -37.78 -19.92
CA GLN A 150 -11.55 -39.10 -19.31
C GLN A 150 -11.81 -39.11 -17.80
N LEU A 151 -11.49 -38.01 -17.10
CA LEU A 151 -11.68 -37.88 -15.66
C LEU A 151 -13.14 -37.62 -15.25
N SER A 152 -13.96 -37.04 -16.13
CA SER A 152 -15.38 -36.77 -15.89
C SER A 152 -16.31 -37.95 -16.21
N LEU A 153 -15.77 -39.02 -16.80
CA LEU A 153 -16.49 -40.27 -17.09
C LEU A 153 -16.38 -41.33 -15.97
N VAL A 154 -15.71 -40.99 -14.85
CA VAL A 154 -15.61 -41.80 -13.62
C VAL A 154 -16.61 -41.28 -12.59
#